data_AF-A0A439M7Z9-F1
#
_entry.id   AF-A0A439M7Z9-F1
#
_cell.length_a   1.000
_cell.length_b   1.000
_cell.length_c   1.000
_cell.angle_alpha   90.00
_cell.angle_beta   90.00
_cell.angle_gamma   90.00
#
_symmetry.space_group_name_H-M   'P 1'
#
loop_
_entity.id
_entity.type
_entity.pdbx_description
1 polymer ?
#
loop_
_entity_poly.entity_id
_entity_poly.type
_entity_poly.pdbx_seq_one_letter_code
_entity_poly.pdbx_strand_id
1 'polypeptide(L)' 'MTELPSPSFFETDDGILMMTVGTVETEDGLGYFDQAVMFCPFCGTGLQTDKSIAGKVKQNG' A
#
# COMPACT_ATOMS: atom_id res chain seq x y z
N MET A 1 8.15 10.60 -20.92
CA MET A 1 7.00 10.63 -20.01
C MET A 1 7.12 9.40 -19.15
N THR A 2 7.45 9.54 -17.88
CA THR A 2 7.43 8.41 -16.94
C THR A 2 5.95 8.09 -16.73
N GLU A 3 5.45 7.00 -17.32
CA GLU A 3 4.14 6.47 -16.94
C GLU A 3 4.23 6.15 -15.45
N LEU A 4 3.55 6.94 -14.62
CA LEU A 4 3.34 6.55 -13.24
C LEU A 4 2.52 5.25 -13.27
N PRO A 5 2.94 4.19 -12.58
CA PRO A 5 2.12 2.98 -12.53
C PRO A 5 0.74 3.38 -12.01
N SER A 6 -0.30 2.84 -12.65
CA SER A 6 -1.66 3.01 -12.15
C SER A 6 -1.68 2.59 -10.68
N PRO A 7 -2.21 3.40 -9.75
CA PRO A 7 -2.25 3.03 -8.34
C PRO A 7 -2.91 1.66 -8.22
N SER A 8 -2.13 0.70 -7.78
CA SER A 8 -2.50 -0.71 -7.76
C SER A 8 -2.86 -1.11 -6.35
N PHE A 9 -4.07 -1.66 -6.20
CA PHE A 9 -4.45 -2.37 -4.99
C PHE A 9 -3.92 -3.80 -5.06
N PHE A 10 -3.40 -4.31 -3.95
CA PHE A 10 -2.96 -5.70 -3.83
C PHE A 10 -3.17 -6.21 -2.40
N GLU A 11 -3.21 -7.53 -2.24
CA GLU A 11 -3.31 -8.18 -0.94
C GLU A 11 -1.97 -8.87 -0.62
N THR A 12 -1.49 -8.73 0.62
CA THR A 12 -0.30 -9.46 1.08
C THR A 12 -0.65 -10.90 1.47
N ASP A 13 0.36 -11.76 1.63
CA ASP A 13 0.16 -13.14 2.11
C ASP A 13 -0.50 -13.20 3.51
N ASP A 14 -0.38 -12.14 4.31
CA ASP A 14 -1.01 -11.99 5.63
C ASP A 14 -2.45 -11.44 5.57
N GLY A 15 -2.99 -11.27 4.37
CA GLY A 15 -4.36 -10.81 4.10
C GLY A 15 -4.57 -9.31 4.24
N ILE A 16 -3.51 -8.49 4.06
CA ILE A 16 -3.61 -7.03 4.20
C ILE A 16 -3.85 -6.40 2.84
N LEU A 17 -4.92 -5.61 2.73
CA LEU A 17 -5.18 -4.79 1.55
C LEU A 17 -4.26 -3.57 1.57
N MET A 18 -3.40 -3.48 0.55
CA MET A 18 -2.40 -2.44 0.33
C MET A 18 -2.71 -1.67 -0.94
N MET A 19 -2.20 -0.44 -1.03
CA MET A 19 -2.25 0.40 -2.23
C MET A 19 -0.89 1.07 -2.44
N THR A 20 -0.38 0.96 -3.67
CA THR A 20 0.76 1.77 -4.09
C THR A 20 0.32 3.21 -4.28
N VAL A 21 0.89 4.11 -3.48
CA VAL A 21 0.63 5.56 -3.55
C VAL A 21 1.65 6.31 -4.40
N GLY A 22 2.78 5.69 -4.70
CA GLY A 22 3.80 6.27 -5.56
C GLY A 22 4.98 5.35 -5.80
N THR A 23 5.90 5.83 -6.63
CA THR A 23 7.16 5.16 -6.91
C THR A 23 8.32 6.11 -6.73
N VAL A 24 9.48 5.56 -6.37
CA VAL A 24 10.73 6.31 -6.23
C VAL A 24 11.85 5.53 -6.93
N GLU A 25 12.65 6.22 -7.74
CA GLU A 25 13.87 5.62 -8.27
C GLU A 25 14.93 5.56 -7.17
N THR A 26 15.52 4.38 -6.98
CA THR A 26 16.60 4.13 -6.03
C THR A 26 17.81 3.55 -6.75
N GLU A 27 18.97 3.52 -6.09
CA GLU A 27 20.19 2.91 -6.66
C GLU A 27 20.00 1.42 -7.00
N ASP A 28 19.09 0.74 -6.29
CA ASP A 28 18.76 -0.67 -6.49
C ASP A 28 17.59 -0.90 -7.46
N GLY A 29 17.03 0.17 -8.05
CA GLY A 29 15.91 0.12 -9.00
C GLY A 29 14.64 0.84 -8.52
N LEU A 30 13.50 0.51 -9.13
CA LEU A 30 12.22 1.15 -8.84
C LEU A 30 11.66 0.67 -7.50
N GLY A 31 11.57 1.59 -6.54
CA GLY A 31 10.89 1.40 -5.27
C GLY A 31 9.41 1.76 -5.34
N TYR A 32 8.59 1.07 -4.56
CA TYR A 32 7.16 1.33 -4.41
C TYR A 32 6.89 1.85 -3.00
N PHE A 33 6.09 2.92 -2.93
CA PHE A 33 5.59 3.41 -1.65
C PHE A 33 4.18 2.89 -1.46
N ASP A 34 4.04 1.87 -0.61
CA ASP A 34 2.78 1.17 -0.36
C ASP A 34 2.19 1.54 1.00
N GLN A 35 0.87 1.68 1.05
CA GLN A 35 0.12 2.03 2.26
C GLN A 35 -1.03 1.04 2.49
N ALA A 36 -1.30 0.72 3.75
CA ALA A 36 -2.43 -0.12 4.12
C ALA A 36 -3.75 0.66 3.91
N VAL A 37 -4.72 0.01 3.27
CA VAL A 37 -6.03 0.60 3.00
C VAL A 37 -6.96 0.38 4.19
N MET A 38 -6.99 1.35 5.11
CA MET A 38 -7.80 1.24 6.33
C MET A 38 -9.29 1.43 6.07
N PHE A 39 -9.63 2.30 5.12
CA PHE A 39 -11.01 2.64 4.76
C PHE A 39 -11.20 2.53 3.26
N CYS A 40 -12.38 2.07 2.84
CA CYS A 40 -12.77 2.04 1.44
C CYS A 40 -12.73 3.47 0.86
N PRO A 41 -11.95 3.74 -0.19
CA PRO A 41 -11.82 5.09 -0.75
C PRO A 41 -13.09 5.58 -1.45
N PHE A 42 -14.06 4.69 -1.70
CA PHE A 42 -15.32 5.02 -2.40
C PHE A 42 -16.45 5.40 -1.43
N CYS A 43 -16.56 4.70 -0.30
CA CYS A 43 -17.70 4.83 0.62
C CYS A 43 -17.31 5.07 2.09
N GLY A 44 -16.02 5.02 2.43
CA GLY A 44 -15.52 5.27 3.78
C GLY A 44 -15.72 4.11 4.77
N THR A 45 -16.26 2.96 4.35
CA THR A 45 -16.37 1.77 5.21
C THR A 45 -14.99 1.37 5.73
N GLY A 46 -14.87 1.13 7.04
CA GLY A 46 -13.65 0.57 7.63
C GLY A 46 -13.42 -0.86 7.14
N LEU A 47 -12.28 -1.08 6.50
CA LEU A 47 -11.89 -2.38 5.94
C LEU A 47 -10.92 -3.12 6.86
N GLN A 48 -10.04 -2.38 7.54
CA GLN A 48 -8.97 -2.91 8.38
C GLN A 48 -8.83 -2.07 9.66
N THR A 49 -8.19 -2.63 10.69
CA THR A 49 -7.93 -1.94 11.97
C THR A 49 -6.44 -1.94 12.28
N ASP A 50 -5.96 -0.98 13.07
CA ASP A 50 -4.53 -0.95 13.46
C ASP A 50 -4.10 -2.27 14.10
N LYS A 51 -4.98 -2.87 14.91
CA LYS A 51 -4.76 -4.17 15.54
C LYS A 51 -4.64 -5.31 14.52
N SER A 52 -5.39 -5.28 13.41
CA SER A 52 -5.35 -6.36 12.41
C SER A 52 -4.11 -6.30 11.51
N ILE A 53 -3.50 -5.12 11.38
CA ILE A 53 -2.31 -4.90 10.55
C ILE A 53 -1.00 -4.77 11.34
N ALA A 54 -1.08 -4.60 12.66
CA ALA A 54 0.08 -4.48 13.53
C ALA A 54 1.03 -5.68 13.37
N GLY A 55 2.31 -5.40 13.12
CA GLY A 55 3.36 -6.41 12.95
C GLY A 55 3.38 -7.12 11.59
N LYS A 56 2.41 -6.84 10.72
CA LYS A 56 2.29 -7.42 9.37
C LYS A 56 2.63 -6.42 8.25
N VAL A 57 2.58 -5.13 8.56
CA VAL A 57 3.02 -4.06 7.65
C VAL A 57 4.39 -3.58 8.09
N LYS A 58 5.39 -3.69 7.20
CA LYS A 58 6.66 -2.99 7.38
C LYS A 58 6.44 -1.55 6.93
N GLN A 59 6.39 -0.61 7.87
CA GLN A 59 6.49 0.80 7.51
C GLN A 59 7.91 1.05 7.02
N ASN A 60 8.07 1.12 5.69
CA ASN A 60 9.29 1.59 5.06
C ASN A 60 9.23 3.13 5.13
N GLY A 61 9.61 3.66 6.29
CA GLY A 61 9.84 5.09 6.52
C GLY A 61 11.32 5.43 6.32
#